data_AF-A0A940C4B4-F1
#
_entry.id   AF-A0A940C4B4-F1
#
_cell.length_a   1.000
_cell.length_b   1.000
_cell.length_c   1.000
_cell.angle_alpha   90.00
_cell.angle_beta   90.00
_cell.angle_gamma   90.00
#
_symmetry.space_group_name_H-M   'P 1'
#
loop_
_entity.id
_entity.type
_entity.pdbx_description
1 polymer ?
#
loop_
_entity_poly.entity_id
_entity_poly.type
_entity_poly.pdbx_seq_one_letter_code
_entity_poly.pdbx_strand_id
1 'polypeptide(L)'
;MKTTYKNDLMDPSGFVLLSDLVPDIIQEIRYYTTYNFIGDRIDGYEEPCALLTKEAARALKSVSNEMFVRGYRLKIFDAYRPACAVKHFVLWGIEDQDIRMKPYFYPKLEKQELFAKGYIAKMSGHSRGSTVDLTLLDMNTGKELDMGSTFDLFDEISHPDCRD
;
A
#
# COMPACT_ATOMS: atom_id res chain seq x y z
N MET A 1 -28.97 -11.02 -11.04
CA MET A 1 -27.91 -11.13 -12.07
C MET A 1 -27.52 -9.71 -12.49
N LYS A 2 -26.41 -9.18 -11.98
CA LYS A 2 -25.82 -7.95 -12.52
C LYS A 2 -24.74 -8.37 -13.52
N THR A 3 -24.91 -7.91 -14.74
CA THR A 3 -24.10 -8.26 -15.90
C THR A 3 -22.80 -7.47 -15.86
N THR A 4 -21.70 -8.05 -15.39
CA THR A 4 -20.36 -7.45 -15.43
C THR A 4 -19.41 -8.29 -16.27
N TYR A 5 -19.71 -8.44 -17.56
CA TYR A 5 -18.80 -9.02 -18.56
C TYR A 5 -18.50 -8.04 -19.71
N LYS A 6 -18.65 -6.73 -19.48
CA LYS A 6 -18.38 -5.69 -20.46
C LYS A 6 -17.43 -4.65 -19.89
N ASN A 7 -16.12 -4.90 -20.00
CA ASN A 7 -15.13 -3.88 -20.45
C ASN A 7 -13.65 -4.32 -20.38
N ASP A 8 -13.32 -5.50 -19.88
CA ASP A 8 -11.90 -5.92 -19.79
C ASP A 8 -11.14 -5.97 -21.13
N LEU A 9 -11.86 -6.14 -22.23
CA LEU A 9 -11.29 -6.25 -23.59
C LEU A 9 -10.95 -4.90 -24.25
N MET A 10 -11.32 -3.76 -23.66
CA MET A 10 -11.17 -2.44 -24.29
C MET A 10 -10.51 -1.36 -23.42
N ASP A 11 -10.01 -1.68 -22.22
CA ASP A 11 -9.20 -0.71 -21.46
C ASP A 11 -7.72 -0.75 -21.91
N PRO A 12 -7.23 0.27 -22.64
CA PRO A 12 -5.85 0.36 -23.10
C PRO A 12 -4.89 0.77 -21.98
N SER A 13 -5.37 1.19 -20.81
CA SER A 13 -4.52 1.59 -19.69
C SER A 13 -3.62 0.46 -19.22
N GLY A 14 -4.09 -0.80 -19.37
CA GLY A 14 -3.43 -1.98 -18.83
C GLY A 14 -3.63 -2.16 -17.33
N PHE A 15 -4.45 -1.32 -16.68
CA PHE A 15 -4.80 -1.41 -15.26
C PHE A 15 -6.14 -2.11 -15.06
N VAL A 16 -6.37 -2.55 -13.82
CA VAL A 16 -7.64 -3.08 -13.32
C VAL A 16 -7.85 -2.63 -11.88
N LEU A 17 -9.11 -2.51 -11.48
CA LEU A 17 -9.50 -2.48 -10.06
C LEU A 17 -9.25 -3.87 -9.46
N LEU A 18 -8.53 -3.91 -8.34
CA LEU A 18 -8.16 -5.18 -7.73
C LEU A 18 -9.40 -5.97 -7.25
N SER A 19 -10.43 -5.27 -6.78
CA SER A 19 -11.71 -5.86 -6.34
C SER A 19 -12.41 -6.66 -7.44
N ASP A 20 -12.21 -6.29 -8.71
CA ASP A 20 -12.90 -6.92 -9.83
C ASP A 20 -12.26 -8.27 -10.17
N LEU A 21 -10.93 -8.38 -10.01
CA LEU A 21 -10.19 -9.59 -10.36
C LEU A 21 -9.99 -10.54 -9.17
N VAL A 22 -9.84 -9.99 -7.96
CA VAL A 22 -9.53 -10.72 -6.72
C VAL A 22 -10.39 -10.20 -5.55
N PRO A 23 -11.71 -10.47 -5.56
CA PRO A 23 -12.66 -9.90 -4.60
C PRO A 23 -12.42 -10.33 -3.14
N ASP A 24 -11.70 -11.43 -2.92
CA ASP A 24 -11.36 -11.92 -1.58
C ASP A 24 -10.22 -11.15 -0.90
N ILE A 25 -9.58 -10.21 -1.59
CA ILE A 25 -8.56 -9.36 -0.99
C ILE A 25 -9.21 -8.24 -0.17
N ILE A 26 -8.72 -8.05 1.04
CA ILE A 26 -9.12 -6.92 1.90
C ILE A 26 -8.33 -5.68 1.45
N GLN A 27 -9.01 -4.56 1.24
CA GLN A 27 -8.39 -3.31 0.84
C GLN A 27 -8.56 -2.29 1.96
N GLU A 28 -7.44 -1.85 2.53
CA GLU A 28 -7.38 -0.80 3.55
C GLU A 28 -6.39 0.26 3.08
N ILE A 29 -6.77 0.95 1.99
CA ILE A 29 -5.89 1.89 1.29
C ILE A 29 -5.53 3.06 2.20
N ARG A 30 -4.34 3.01 2.80
CA ARG A 30 -3.95 3.90 3.92
C ARG A 30 -3.87 5.36 3.49
N TYR A 31 -3.38 5.61 2.28
CA TYR A 31 -3.23 6.95 1.72
C TYR A 31 -4.55 7.62 1.29
N TYR A 32 -5.65 6.86 1.20
CA TYR A 32 -7.00 7.44 1.11
C TYR A 32 -7.51 7.98 2.46
N THR A 33 -6.99 7.42 3.56
CA THR A 33 -7.35 7.81 4.93
C THR A 33 -6.38 8.87 5.47
N THR A 34 -6.67 9.40 6.66
CA THR A 34 -5.75 10.26 7.40
C THR A 34 -4.75 9.48 8.27
N TYR A 35 -4.89 8.16 8.38
CA TYR A 35 -3.96 7.32 9.15
C TYR A 35 -2.81 6.83 8.26
N ASN A 36 -1.85 7.71 8.06
CA ASN A 36 -0.58 7.49 7.35
C ASN A 36 0.49 8.43 7.93
N PHE A 37 1.74 8.33 7.48
CA PHE A 37 2.86 9.10 8.03
C PHE A 37 2.77 10.63 7.85
N ILE A 38 1.89 11.14 6.98
CA ILE A 38 1.61 12.58 6.82
C ILE A 38 0.48 13.02 7.75
N GLY A 39 -0.54 12.18 7.93
CA GLY A 39 -1.70 12.49 8.78
C GLY A 39 -2.87 13.15 8.03
N ASP A 40 -2.78 13.25 6.71
CA ASP A 40 -3.79 13.80 5.81
C ASP A 40 -4.04 12.83 4.63
N ARG A 41 -5.17 12.98 3.92
CA ARG A 41 -5.40 12.22 2.68
C ARG A 41 -4.37 12.64 1.63
N ILE A 42 -3.81 11.67 0.92
CA ILE A 42 -2.75 11.92 -0.06
C ILE A 42 -3.35 12.21 -1.44
N ASP A 43 -2.90 13.30 -2.07
CA ASP A 43 -3.21 13.66 -3.46
C ASP A 43 -3.20 12.48 -4.43
N GLY A 44 -4.31 12.29 -5.15
CA GLY A 44 -4.52 11.21 -6.11
C GLY A 44 -5.15 9.95 -5.53
N TYR A 45 -5.23 9.80 -4.20
CA TYR A 45 -6.05 8.77 -3.56
C TYR A 45 -7.48 9.28 -3.38
N GLU A 46 -8.25 9.23 -4.46
CA GLU A 46 -9.62 9.76 -4.51
C GLU A 46 -10.68 8.75 -4.04
N GLU A 47 -10.34 7.46 -4.06
CA GLU A 47 -11.19 6.35 -3.62
C GLU A 47 -10.37 5.33 -2.82
N PRO A 48 -11.01 4.57 -1.89
CA PRO A 48 -10.35 3.53 -1.10
C PRO A 48 -10.15 2.24 -1.90
N CYS A 49 -9.63 2.32 -3.12
CA CYS A 49 -9.44 1.18 -4.02
C CYS A 49 -7.98 1.02 -4.47
N ALA A 50 -7.54 -0.22 -4.66
CA ALA A 50 -6.26 -0.56 -5.26
C ALA A 50 -6.42 -0.73 -6.77
N LEU A 51 -5.57 -0.03 -7.52
CA LEU A 51 -5.35 -0.24 -8.95
C LEU A 51 -4.03 -0.97 -9.15
N LEU A 52 -4.00 -1.94 -10.07
CA LEU A 52 -2.80 -2.65 -10.48
C LEU A 52 -2.79 -2.88 -11.98
N THR A 53 -1.61 -3.12 -12.55
CA THR A 53 -1.53 -3.66 -13.90
C THR A 53 -2.22 -5.03 -13.96
N LYS A 54 -2.81 -5.35 -15.11
CA LYS A 54 -3.47 -6.65 -15.37
C LYS A 54 -2.56 -7.83 -15.05
N GLU A 55 -1.26 -7.71 -15.34
CA GLU A 55 -0.27 -8.74 -15.04
C GLU A 55 -0.04 -8.91 -13.54
N ALA A 56 0.23 -7.81 -12.82
CA ALA A 56 0.44 -7.86 -11.37
C ALA A 56 -0.80 -8.37 -10.63
N ALA A 57 -2.00 -7.94 -11.05
CA ALA A 57 -3.25 -8.39 -10.44
C ALA A 57 -3.48 -9.90 -10.64
N ARG A 58 -3.11 -10.47 -11.80
CA ARG A 58 -3.16 -11.92 -12.04
C ARG A 58 -2.16 -12.68 -11.17
N ALA A 59 -0.93 -12.17 -11.03
CA ALA A 59 0.06 -12.77 -10.14
C ALA A 59 -0.42 -12.75 -8.68
N LEU A 60 -0.95 -11.61 -8.23
CA LEU A 60 -1.50 -11.44 -6.88
C LEU A 60 -2.69 -12.36 -6.63
N LYS A 61 -3.53 -12.62 -7.63
CA LYS A 61 -4.62 -13.61 -7.55
C LYS A 61 -4.11 -15.00 -7.21
N SER A 62 -3.03 -15.44 -7.87
CA SER A 62 -2.42 -16.75 -7.60
C SER A 62 -1.92 -16.84 -6.16
N VAL A 63 -1.24 -15.80 -5.66
CA VAL A 63 -0.80 -15.71 -4.26
C VAL A 63 -1.99 -15.71 -3.30
N SER A 64 -3.04 -14.94 -3.61
CA SER A 64 -4.26 -14.88 -2.79
C SER A 64 -4.91 -16.26 -2.65
N ASN A 65 -5.00 -17.02 -3.75
CA ASN A 65 -5.56 -18.37 -3.72
C ASN A 65 -4.71 -19.32 -2.87
N GLU A 66 -3.39 -19.23 -2.96
CA GLU A 66 -2.49 -20.06 -2.16
C GLU A 66 -2.61 -19.73 -0.66
N MET A 67 -2.65 -18.45 -0.30
CA MET A 67 -2.79 -18.01 1.08
C MET A 67 -4.17 -18.38 1.65
N PHE A 68 -5.22 -18.32 0.83
CA PHE A 68 -6.56 -18.75 1.23
C PHE A 68 -6.60 -20.20 1.67
N VAL A 69 -5.96 -21.11 0.92
CA VAL A 69 -5.86 -22.54 1.29
C VAL A 69 -5.11 -22.73 2.61
N ARG A 70 -4.16 -21.84 2.93
CA ARG A 70 -3.41 -21.83 4.19
C ARG A 70 -4.16 -21.18 5.36
N GLY A 71 -5.39 -20.70 5.16
CA GLY A 71 -6.19 -20.04 6.19
C GLY A 71 -5.91 -18.55 6.35
N TYR A 72 -5.36 -17.89 5.32
CA TYR A 72 -5.05 -16.47 5.33
C TYR A 72 -5.77 -15.71 4.20
N ARG A 73 -6.08 -14.44 4.44
CA ARG A 73 -6.45 -13.47 3.39
C ARG A 73 -5.35 -12.45 3.21
N LEU A 74 -5.15 -11.96 1.99
CA LEU A 74 -4.31 -10.79 1.76
C LEU A 74 -5.05 -9.53 2.18
N LYS A 75 -4.33 -8.60 2.82
CA LYS A 75 -4.78 -7.24 3.10
C LYS A 75 -3.81 -6.24 2.48
N ILE A 76 -4.31 -5.37 1.61
CA ILE A 76 -3.52 -4.40 0.84
C ILE A 76 -3.64 -3.01 1.47
N PHE A 77 -2.50 -2.36 1.66
CA PHE A 77 -2.39 -0.99 2.19
C PHE A 77 -2.10 0.05 1.11
N ASP A 78 -1.33 -0.33 0.09
CA ASP A 78 -1.09 0.49 -1.10
C ASP A 78 -0.81 -0.37 -2.35
N ALA A 79 -1.09 0.20 -3.52
CA ALA A 79 -0.89 -0.42 -4.84
C ALA A 79 -0.38 0.64 -5.82
N TYR A 80 -1.05 0.87 -6.96
CA TYR A 80 -0.70 2.00 -7.81
C TYR A 80 -0.72 3.33 -7.05
N ARG A 81 0.41 4.05 -7.09
CA ARG A 81 0.59 5.36 -6.47
C ARG A 81 0.73 6.44 -7.54
N PRO A 82 -0.23 7.35 -7.69
CA PRO A 82 -0.14 8.45 -8.66
C PRO A 82 1.10 9.33 -8.44
N ALA A 83 1.63 9.94 -9.50
CA ALA A 83 2.80 10.81 -9.39
C ALA A 83 2.54 12.04 -8.49
N CYS A 84 1.30 12.52 -8.40
CA CYS A 84 0.92 13.59 -7.47
C CYS A 84 1.07 13.18 -6.00
N ALA A 85 0.82 11.91 -5.65
CA ALA A 85 1.05 11.39 -4.30
C ALA A 85 2.53 11.45 -3.93
N VAL A 86 3.42 11.03 -4.84
CA VAL A 86 4.88 11.13 -4.64
C VAL A 86 5.31 12.59 -4.49
N LYS A 87 4.72 13.50 -5.28
CA LYS A 87 4.97 14.94 -5.14
C LYS A 87 4.52 15.46 -3.78
N HIS A 88 3.36 15.03 -3.28
CA HIS A 88 2.87 15.39 -1.96
C HIS A 88 3.84 14.91 -0.87
N PHE A 89 4.35 13.66 -0.95
CA PHE A 89 5.35 13.15 0.00
C PHE A 89 6.63 14.01 0.02
N VAL A 90 7.10 14.42 -1.16
CA VAL A 90 8.28 15.29 -1.27
C VAL A 90 8.02 16.69 -0.72
N LEU A 91 6.86 17.29 -1.02
CA LEU A 91 6.49 18.61 -0.49
C LEU A 91 6.35 18.59 1.04
N TRP A 92 5.68 17.56 1.58
CA TRP A 92 5.61 17.34 3.02
C TRP A 92 7.02 17.21 3.61
N GLY A 93 7.92 16.49 2.95
CA GLY A 93 9.31 16.32 3.38
C GLY A 93 10.14 17.59 3.45
N ILE A 94 9.78 18.61 2.66
CA ILE A 94 10.45 19.93 2.67
C ILE A 94 9.93 20.79 3.83
N GLU A 95 8.68 20.60 4.24
CA GLU A 95 8.08 21.33 5.35
C GLU A 95 8.49 20.74 6.69
N ASP A 96 9.42 21.38 7.40
CA ASP A 96 10.02 20.80 8.60
C ASP A 96 9.10 20.74 9.83
N GLN A 97 8.03 21.56 9.88
CA GLN A 97 7.20 21.67 11.09
C GLN A 97 6.09 20.63 11.18
N ASP A 98 5.71 19.99 10.06
CA ASP A 98 4.67 18.97 10.07
C ASP A 98 5.23 17.61 10.49
N ILE A 99 5.28 17.39 11.80
CA ILE A 99 5.77 16.17 12.46
C ILE A 99 4.69 15.50 13.31
N ARG A 100 3.41 15.81 13.07
CA ARG A 100 2.28 15.35 13.91
C ARG A 100 2.21 13.83 14.04
N MET A 101 2.62 13.12 12.99
CA MET A 101 2.59 11.66 12.91
C MET A 101 3.91 10.99 13.34
N LYS A 102 4.93 11.77 13.71
CA LYS A 102 6.23 11.26 14.19
C LYS A 102 6.11 10.20 15.28
N PRO A 103 5.27 10.37 16.34
CA PRO A 103 5.19 9.37 17.41
C PRO A 103 4.71 7.99 16.94
N TYR A 104 4.07 7.89 15.78
CA TYR A 104 3.46 6.66 15.27
C TYR A 104 4.29 6.00 14.16
N PHE A 105 4.84 6.80 13.25
CA PHE A 105 5.45 6.28 12.02
C PHE A 105 6.97 6.42 11.96
N TYR A 106 7.59 7.30 12.75
CA TYR A 106 9.04 7.47 12.75
C TYR A 106 9.54 8.00 14.10
N PRO A 107 9.21 7.32 15.22
CA PRO A 107 9.47 7.83 16.56
C PRO A 107 10.96 7.97 16.89
N LYS A 108 11.81 7.18 16.23
CA LYS A 108 13.27 7.16 16.45
C LYS A 108 14.08 8.00 15.46
N LEU A 109 13.41 8.64 14.50
CA LEU A 109 14.07 9.36 13.41
C LEU A 109 13.62 10.81 13.37
N GLU A 110 14.52 11.69 12.96
CA GLU A 110 14.15 13.02 12.51
C GLU A 110 13.61 12.97 11.08
N LYS A 111 12.70 13.89 10.75
CA LYS A 111 12.01 13.90 9.45
C LYS A 111 12.97 13.96 8.25
N GLN A 112 14.08 14.69 8.39
CA GLN A 112 15.10 14.82 7.37
C GLN A 112 15.85 13.50 7.11
N GLU A 113 15.88 12.60 8.09
CA GLU A 113 16.49 11.28 7.95
C GLU A 113 15.66 10.35 7.06
N LEU A 114 14.35 10.56 6.95
CA LEU A 114 13.46 9.70 6.15
C LEU A 114 13.88 9.64 4.68
N PHE A 115 14.33 10.77 4.12
CA PHE A 115 14.83 10.83 2.75
C PHE A 115 16.28 10.34 2.66
N ALA A 116 17.12 10.71 3.64
CA ALA A 116 18.53 10.33 3.64
C ALA A 116 18.74 8.81 3.77
N LYS A 117 17.88 8.15 4.57
CA LYS A 117 17.88 6.69 4.78
C LYS A 117 17.04 5.93 3.74
N GLY A 118 16.38 6.64 2.81
CA GLY A 118 15.69 6.02 1.68
C GLY A 118 14.29 5.49 1.96
N TYR A 119 13.69 5.77 3.12
CA TYR A 119 12.31 5.40 3.43
C TYR A 119 11.30 6.11 2.50
N ILE A 120 11.58 7.35 2.13
CA ILE A 120 10.77 8.11 1.16
C ILE A 120 11.56 8.30 -0.13
N ALA A 121 11.09 7.64 -1.19
CA ALA A 121 11.68 7.74 -2.52
C ALA A 121 11.07 8.89 -3.33
N LYS A 122 11.94 9.68 -4.00
CA LYS A 122 11.52 10.71 -4.96
C LYS A 122 10.88 10.14 -6.24
N MET A 123 11.11 8.86 -6.50
CA MET A 123 10.49 8.09 -7.57
C MET A 123 10.01 6.76 -6.99
N SER A 124 8.70 6.50 -7.06
CA SER A 124 8.14 5.28 -6.47
C SER A 124 7.96 4.18 -7.50
N GLY A 125 8.33 2.94 -7.15
CA GLY A 125 8.01 1.74 -7.93
C GLY A 125 6.50 1.56 -8.10
N HIS A 126 5.71 1.97 -7.09
CA HIS A 126 4.25 1.94 -7.13
C HIS A 126 3.67 2.74 -8.30
N SER A 127 4.33 3.81 -8.74
CA SER A 127 3.85 4.60 -9.88
C SER A 127 3.90 3.84 -11.22
N ARG A 128 4.55 2.67 -11.27
CA ARG A 128 4.50 1.75 -12.42
C ARG A 128 3.31 0.79 -12.39
N GLY A 129 2.61 0.68 -11.26
CA GLY A 129 1.39 -0.12 -11.13
C GLY A 129 1.57 -1.61 -10.85
N SER A 130 2.79 -2.07 -10.58
CA SER A 130 3.09 -3.50 -10.32
C SER A 130 3.78 -3.72 -8.97
N THR A 131 3.56 -2.80 -8.02
CA THR A 131 4.07 -2.89 -6.64
C THR A 131 2.87 -2.85 -5.69
N VAL A 132 2.94 -3.61 -4.61
CA VAL A 132 1.91 -3.71 -3.58
C VAL A 132 2.54 -3.73 -2.20
N ASP A 133 1.92 -3.01 -1.27
CA ASP A 133 2.20 -3.11 0.16
C ASP A 133 1.08 -3.90 0.81
N LEU A 134 1.43 -5.00 1.50
CA LEU A 134 0.44 -5.93 2.01
C LEU A 134 0.84 -6.60 3.31
N THR A 135 -0.15 -7.17 3.99
CA THR A 135 0.01 -8.12 5.08
C THR A 135 -0.90 -9.34 4.87
N LEU A 136 -0.77 -10.32 5.77
CA LEU A 136 -1.65 -11.48 5.88
C LEU A 136 -2.62 -11.27 7.03
N LEU A 137 -3.87 -11.64 6.83
CA LEU A 137 -4.90 -11.73 7.86
C LEU A 137 -5.22 -13.19 8.12
N ASP A 138 -5.06 -13.63 9.36
CA ASP A 138 -5.44 -14.95 9.82
C ASP A 138 -6.97 -15.06 9.90
N MET A 139 -7.52 -16.04 9.16
CA MET A 139 -8.97 -16.21 9.05
C MET A 139 -9.62 -16.80 10.32
N ASN A 140 -8.85 -17.49 11.16
CA ASN A 140 -9.37 -18.08 12.39
C ASN A 140 -9.56 -17.01 13.48
N THR A 141 -8.61 -16.08 13.57
CA THR A 141 -8.57 -15.03 14.58
C THR A 141 -9.17 -13.71 14.10
N GLY A 142 -9.24 -13.50 12.78
CA GLY A 142 -9.65 -12.25 12.17
C GLY A 142 -8.63 -11.12 12.34
N LYS A 143 -7.38 -11.43 12.67
CA LYS A 143 -6.30 -10.48 12.96
C LYS A 143 -5.22 -10.51 11.88
N GLU A 144 -4.55 -9.38 11.70
CA GLU A 144 -3.31 -9.33 10.93
C GLU A 144 -2.24 -10.20 11.60
N LEU A 145 -1.41 -10.86 10.79
CA LEU A 145 -0.21 -11.50 11.30
C LEU A 145 0.78 -10.44 11.79
N ASP A 146 1.51 -10.80 12.84
CA ASP A 146 2.59 -9.97 13.36
C ASP A 146 3.78 -10.01 12.38
N MET A 147 3.99 -8.88 11.70
CA MET A 147 5.11 -8.67 10.78
C MET A 147 6.30 -7.98 11.49
N GLY A 148 6.29 -7.88 12.82
CA GLY A 148 7.27 -7.17 13.65
C GLY A 148 7.06 -5.65 13.69
N SER A 149 6.56 -5.08 12.60
CA SER A 149 6.23 -3.64 12.49
C SER A 149 4.89 -3.41 11.82
N THR A 150 4.32 -2.22 12.06
CA THR A 150 3.14 -1.74 11.36
C THR A 150 3.49 -1.18 9.98
N PHE A 151 2.52 -1.16 9.07
CA PHE A 151 2.65 -0.49 7.78
C PHE A 151 3.20 0.94 7.94
N ASP A 152 4.13 1.32 7.05
CA ASP A 152 4.82 2.63 7.00
C ASP A 152 5.59 3.03 8.27
N LEU A 153 5.88 2.09 9.19
CA LEU A 153 6.84 2.37 10.25
C LEU A 153 8.24 2.55 9.62
N PHE A 154 8.77 3.76 9.65
CA PHE A 154 10.13 4.07 9.23
C PHE A 154 11.09 3.83 10.39
N ASP A 155 11.55 2.59 10.49
CA ASP A 155 12.48 2.10 11.50
C ASP A 155 13.27 0.92 10.90
N GLU A 156 14.39 0.58 11.52
CA GLU A 156 15.23 -0.54 11.05
C GLU A 156 14.51 -1.88 11.19
N ILE A 157 13.58 -2.01 12.15
CA ILE A 157 12.75 -3.22 12.32
C ILE A 157 11.86 -3.51 11.11
N SER A 158 11.58 -2.51 10.28
CA SER A 158 10.78 -2.68 9.06
C SER A 158 11.59 -3.24 7.88
N HIS A 159 12.91 -3.39 8.03
CA HIS A 159 13.74 -3.99 6.99
C HIS A 159 13.58 -5.51 6.98
N PRO A 160 13.46 -6.13 5.79
CA PRO A 160 13.21 -7.57 5.68
C PRO A 160 14.39 -8.45 6.16
N ASP A 161 15.58 -7.87 6.26
CA ASP A 161 16.79 -8.50 6.78
C ASP A 161 17.11 -8.14 8.23
N CYS A 162 16.25 -7.35 8.89
CA CYS A 162 16.37 -7.07 10.31
C CYS A 162 16.31 -8.39 11.10
N ARG A 163 17.27 -8.56 12.01
CA ARG A 163 17.34 -9.73 12.90
C ARG A 163 17.26 -9.20 14.32
N ASP A 164 16.29 -9.70 15.06
CA ASP A 164 16.20 -9.54 16.52
C ASP A 164 17.39 -10.18 17.26
#